data_AF-C6B5Z3-F1
#
_entry.id   AF-C6B5Z3-F1
#
_cell.length_a   1.000
_cell.length_b   1.000
_cell.length_c   1.000
_cell.angle_alpha   90.00
_cell.angle_beta   90.00
_cell.angle_gamma   90.00
#
_symmetry.space_group_name_H-M   'P 1'
#
loop_
_entity.id
_entity.type
_entity.pdbx_description
1 polymer ?
#
loop_
_entity_poly.entity_id
_entity_poly.type
_entity_poly.pdbx_seq_one_letter_code
_entity_poly.pdbx_strand_id
1 'polypeptide(L)'
;MPQHIRSLSSPPASFEELKCAIACRQVTFPLRVENVAKRVLAKPELMAFASTTSIANDCGVSVSTVMRFVAHIGFHEIGQARAIFRNELRRRLAVLLPGPGMKNGSDG
;
A
#
# COMPACT_ATOMS: atom_id res chain seq x y z
N MET A 1 20.99 18.93 -2.34
CA MET A 1 19.59 19.42 -2.46
C MET A 1 18.78 18.90 -1.30
N PRO A 2 18.24 19.73 -0.40
CA PRO A 2 17.33 19.25 0.63
C PRO A 2 16.07 18.71 -0.05
N GLN A 3 15.77 17.43 0.14
CA GLN A 3 14.54 16.84 -0.38
C GLN A 3 13.36 17.44 0.41
N HIS A 4 12.54 18.25 -0.26
CA HIS A 4 11.29 18.72 0.33
C HIS A 4 10.43 17.49 0.62
N ILE A 5 10.05 17.31 1.89
CA ILE A 5 9.08 16.29 2.31
C ILE A 5 7.73 16.69 1.73
N ARG A 6 7.12 15.78 0.97
CA ARG A 6 5.81 15.97 0.32
C ARG A 6 4.87 14.87 0.80
N SER A 7 3.66 15.24 1.15
CA SER A 7 2.56 14.34 1.45
C SER A 7 1.48 14.47 0.38
N LEU A 8 0.72 13.39 0.17
CA LEU A 8 -0.45 13.44 -0.72
C LEU A 8 -1.57 14.25 -0.05
N SER A 9 -2.22 15.13 -0.83
CA SER A 9 -3.39 15.89 -0.38
C SER A 9 -4.65 15.03 -0.29
N SER A 10 -4.68 13.91 -1.02
CA SER A 10 -5.78 12.95 -1.04
C SER A 10 -5.24 11.53 -0.99
N PRO A 11 -5.95 10.59 -0.33
CA PRO A 11 -5.55 9.19 -0.32
C PRO A 11 -5.62 8.57 -1.72
N PRO A 12 -4.64 7.71 -2.11
CA PRO A 12 -4.74 6.96 -3.36
C PRO A 12 -5.92 5.99 -3.29
N ALA A 13 -6.61 5.75 -4.41
CA ALA A 13 -7.73 4.81 -4.48
C ALA A 13 -7.25 3.35 -4.62
N SER A 14 -6.02 3.14 -5.09
CA SER A 14 -5.47 1.82 -5.37
C SER A 14 -3.98 1.69 -5.06
N PHE A 15 -3.49 0.45 -5.02
CA PHE A 15 -2.07 0.17 -4.80
C PHE A 15 -1.23 0.63 -6.00
N GLU A 16 -1.81 0.63 -7.20
CA GLU A 16 -1.17 1.16 -8.40
C GLU A 16 -0.99 2.68 -8.30
N GLU A 17 -2.04 3.40 -7.90
CA GLU A 17 -1.95 4.85 -7.69
C GLU A 17 -0.91 5.22 -6.62
N LEU A 18 -0.83 4.44 -5.53
CA LEU A 18 0.21 4.65 -4.53
C LEU A 18 1.62 4.49 -5.13
N LYS A 19 1.86 3.44 -5.93
CA LYS A 19 3.15 3.26 -6.61
C LYS A 19 3.46 4.39 -7.59
N CYS A 20 2.47 4.80 -8.39
CA CYS A 20 2.59 5.92 -9.32
C CYS A 20 2.92 7.22 -8.59
N ALA A 21 2.24 7.52 -7.49
CA ALA A 21 2.49 8.71 -6.69
C ALA A 21 3.94 8.76 -6.15
N ILE A 22 4.49 7.62 -5.75
CA ILE A 22 5.89 7.49 -5.30
C ILE A 22 6.84 7.65 -6.49
N ALA A 23 6.60 6.96 -7.60
CA ALA A 23 7.43 7.01 -8.81
C ALA A 23 7.50 8.41 -9.42
N CYS A 24 6.36 9.12 -9.44
CA CYS A 24 6.22 10.50 -9.89
C CYS A 24 6.72 11.54 -8.86
N ARG A 25 7.23 11.11 -7.69
CA ARG A 25 7.68 11.99 -6.59
C ARG A 25 6.61 12.98 -6.12
N GLN A 26 5.33 12.59 -6.22
CA GLN A 26 4.20 13.35 -5.66
C GLN A 26 4.22 13.26 -4.12
N VAL A 27 4.68 12.13 -3.60
CA VAL A 27 4.98 11.92 -2.18
C VAL A 27 6.48 11.63 -2.01
N THR A 28 7.08 12.17 -0.95
CA THR A 28 8.47 11.91 -0.57
C THR A 28 8.53 11.67 0.93
N PHE A 29 9.32 10.67 1.34
CA PHE A 29 9.37 10.22 2.71
C PHE A 29 10.70 10.59 3.37
N PRO A 30 10.69 10.97 4.66
CA PRO A 30 11.90 10.92 5.48
C PRO A 30 12.45 9.49 5.54
N LEU A 31 13.77 9.33 5.70
CA LEU A 31 14.47 8.02 5.65
C LEU A 31 13.78 6.90 6.45
N ARG A 32 13.34 7.16 7.68
CA ARG A 32 12.67 6.16 8.53
C ARG A 32 11.28 5.77 8.02
N VAL A 33 10.53 6.72 7.45
CA VAL A 33 9.21 6.47 6.86
C VAL A 33 9.37 5.76 5.50
N GLU A 34 10.42 6.10 4.75
CA GLU A 34 10.77 5.43 3.49
C GLU A 34 11.06 3.94 3.70
N ASN A 35 11.72 3.58 4.79
CA ASN A 35 11.95 2.17 5.14
C ASN A 35 10.64 1.40 5.33
N VAL A 36 9.65 2.01 5.97
CA VAL A 36 8.30 1.43 6.09
C VAL A 36 7.68 1.27 4.71
N ALA A 37 7.70 2.33 3.88
CA ALA A 37 7.15 2.31 2.52
C ALA A 37 7.75 1.19 1.67
N LYS A 38 9.08 1.08 1.62
CA LYS A 38 9.80 0.02 0.91
C LYS A 38 9.38 -1.37 1.39
N ARG A 39 9.30 -1.57 2.71
CA ARG A 39 8.97 -2.86 3.29
C ARG A 39 7.54 -3.30 2.96
N VAL A 40 6.56 -2.41 3.08
CA VAL A 40 5.14 -2.76 2.81
C VAL A 40 4.84 -2.86 1.31
N LEU A 41 5.56 -2.14 0.45
CA LEU A 41 5.44 -2.31 -1.00
C LEU A 41 6.03 -3.64 -1.47
N ALA A 42 7.13 -4.08 -0.86
CA ALA A 42 7.75 -5.37 -1.13
C ALA A 42 6.92 -6.55 -0.56
N LYS A 43 6.31 -6.36 0.62
CA LYS A 43 5.48 -7.36 1.31
C LYS A 43 4.12 -6.79 1.69
N PRO A 44 3.15 -6.72 0.75
CA PRO A 44 1.84 -6.11 0.99
C PRO A 44 1.03 -6.75 2.12
N GLU A 45 1.25 -8.05 2.38
CA GLU A 45 0.63 -8.82 3.46
C GLU A 45 0.91 -8.23 4.86
N LEU A 46 2.07 -7.60 5.05
CA LEU A 46 2.39 -6.93 6.32
C LEU A 46 1.41 -5.80 6.61
N MET A 47 1.22 -4.90 5.65
CA MET A 47 0.24 -3.81 5.81
C MET A 47 -1.20 -4.35 5.78
N ALA A 48 -1.51 -5.36 4.99
CA ALA A 48 -2.87 -5.89 4.89
C ALA A 48 -3.36 -6.54 6.19
N PHE A 49 -2.50 -7.29 6.89
CA PHE A 49 -2.92 -8.21 7.96
C PHE A 49 -2.18 -8.08 9.29
N ALA A 50 -0.91 -7.68 9.30
CA ALA A 50 -0.13 -7.63 10.54
C ALA A 50 -0.55 -6.43 11.42
N SER A 51 -0.43 -6.56 12.75
CA SER A 51 -0.69 -5.43 13.65
C SER A 51 0.30 -4.28 13.41
N THR A 52 -0.07 -3.05 13.75
CA THR A 52 0.82 -1.89 13.56
C THR A 52 2.14 -2.06 14.33
N THR A 53 2.09 -2.67 15.52
CA THR A 53 3.27 -3.04 16.31
C THR A 53 4.16 -4.06 15.59
N SER A 54 3.57 -5.08 14.98
CA SER A 54 4.34 -6.08 14.21
C SER A 54 5.01 -5.47 12.99
N ILE A 55 4.32 -4.56 12.28
CA ILE A 55 4.90 -3.81 11.15
C ILE A 55 6.08 -2.97 11.63
N ALA A 56 5.90 -2.26 12.74
CA ALA A 56 6.93 -1.40 13.33
C ALA A 56 8.19 -2.20 13.70
N ASN A 57 8.01 -3.34 14.38
CA ASN A 57 9.10 -4.23 14.75
C ASN A 57 9.83 -4.80 13.53
N ASP A 58 9.10 -5.27 12.52
CA ASP A 58 9.68 -5.79 11.27
C ASP A 58 10.46 -4.73 10.48
N CYS A 59 10.08 -3.46 10.61
CA CYS A 59 10.78 -2.33 10.02
C CYS A 59 11.87 -1.72 10.91
N GLY A 60 12.01 -2.14 12.17
CA GLY A 60 12.94 -1.54 13.14
C GLY A 60 12.60 -0.09 13.50
N VAL A 61 11.31 0.29 13.49
CA VAL A 61 10.82 1.64 13.77
C VAL A 61 9.75 1.64 14.85
N SER A 62 9.29 2.82 15.26
CA SER A 62 8.16 2.96 16.19
C SER A 62 6.80 2.86 15.48
N VAL A 63 5.76 2.47 16.22
CA VAL A 63 4.36 2.48 15.75
C VAL A 63 3.96 3.86 15.18
N SER A 64 4.39 4.94 15.82
CA SER A 64 4.14 6.31 15.32
C SER A 64 4.78 6.57 13.96
N THR A 65 5.89 5.92 13.64
CA THR A 65 6.54 6.03 12.31
C THR A 65 5.70 5.34 11.23
N VAL A 66 5.10 4.20 11.56
CA VAL A 66 4.13 3.52 10.67
C VAL A 66 2.89 4.41 10.45
N MET A 67 2.35 5.04 11.50
CA MET A 67 1.24 5.98 11.35
C MET A 67 1.64 7.23 10.55
N ARG A 68 2.89 7.71 10.66
CA ARG A 68 3.39 8.78 9.79
C ARG A 68 3.44 8.37 8.33
N PHE A 69 3.78 7.12 8.01
CA PHE A 69 3.68 6.62 6.63
C PHE A 69 2.24 6.73 6.12
N VAL A 70 1.27 6.25 6.89
CA VAL A 70 -0.17 6.33 6.58
C VAL A 70 -0.61 7.78 6.34
N ALA A 71 -0.16 8.72 7.18
CA ALA A 71 -0.44 10.15 7.02
C ALA A 71 0.21 10.75 5.76
N HIS A 72 1.45 10.37 5.41
CA HIS A 72 2.13 10.91 4.22
C HIS A 72 1.43 10.52 2.92
N ILE A 73 0.76 9.37 2.90
CA ILE A 73 0.00 8.91 1.73
C ILE A 73 -1.46 9.39 1.76
N GLY A 74 -1.83 10.30 2.67
CA GLY A 74 -3.14 10.96 2.69
C GLY A 74 -4.21 10.23 3.51
N PHE A 75 -3.86 9.21 4.30
CA PHE A 75 -4.81 8.53 5.20
C PHE A 75 -4.67 9.01 6.65
N HIS A 76 -5.79 9.08 7.36
CA HIS A 76 -5.80 9.32 8.80
C HIS A 76 -5.80 8.01 9.60
N GLU A 77 -6.47 6.99 9.06
CA GLU A 77 -6.67 5.71 9.73
C GLU A 77 -5.92 4.59 9.02
N ILE A 78 -5.18 3.77 9.77
CA ILE A 78 -4.45 2.64 9.18
C ILE A 78 -5.40 1.68 8.48
N GLY A 79 -6.62 1.47 9.01
CA GLY A 79 -7.62 0.58 8.42
C GLY A 79 -7.98 0.93 6.97
N GLN A 80 -8.01 2.23 6.63
CA GLN A 80 -8.26 2.69 5.26
C GLN A 80 -7.08 2.33 4.35
N ALA A 81 -5.85 2.57 4.79
CA ALA A 81 -4.66 2.14 4.08
C ALA A 81 -4.66 0.62 3.87
N ARG A 82 -5.02 -0.18 4.89
CA ARG A 82 -5.09 -1.66 4.77
C ARG A 82 -5.99 -2.13 3.64
N ALA A 83 -7.10 -1.42 3.37
CA ALA A 83 -8.05 -1.80 2.32
C ALA A 83 -7.37 -1.87 0.94
N ILE A 84 -6.47 -0.93 0.64
CA ILE A 84 -5.74 -0.89 -0.63
C ILE A 84 -4.80 -2.08 -0.78
N PHE A 85 -4.05 -2.41 0.27
CA PHE A 85 -3.13 -3.55 0.25
C PHE A 85 -3.90 -4.87 0.15
N ARG A 86 -5.06 -4.99 0.82
CA ARG A 86 -5.95 -6.17 0.69
C ARG A 86 -6.51 -6.30 -0.72
N ASN A 87 -6.95 -5.19 -1.33
CA ASN A 87 -7.46 -5.19 -2.70
C ASN A 87 -6.38 -5.62 -3.70
N GLU A 88 -5.14 -5.17 -3.52
CA GLU A 88 -4.02 -5.61 -4.35
C GLU A 88 -3.75 -7.11 -4.21
N LEU A 89 -3.76 -7.65 -2.99
CA LEU A 89 -3.56 -9.08 -2.77
C LEU A 89 -4.69 -9.91 -3.40
N ARG A 90 -5.94 -9.45 -3.32
CA ARG A 90 -7.08 -10.09 -4.01
C ARG A 90 -6.89 -10.06 -5.53
N ARG A 91 -6.47 -8.92 -6.09
CA ARG A 91 -6.19 -8.77 -7.52
C ARG A 91 -5.10 -9.73 -7.99
N ARG A 92 -3.99 -9.84 -7.24
CA ARG A 92 -2.90 -10.80 -7.53
C ARG A 92 -3.39 -12.24 -7.54
N LEU A 93 -4.23 -12.60 -6.57
CA LEU A 93 -4.81 -13.94 -6.50
C LEU A 93 -5.80 -14.21 -7.65
N ALA A 94 -6.62 -13.23 -8.01
CA ALA A 94 -7.58 -13.35 -9.11
C ALA A 94 -6.89 -13.53 -10.48
N VAL A 95 -5.69 -12.96 -10.68
CA VAL A 95 -4.90 -13.19 -11.90
C VAL A 95 -4.32 -14.61 -11.94
N LEU A 96 -3.95 -15.16 -10.78
CA LEU A 96 -3.35 -16.49 -10.69
C LEU A 96 -4.38 -17.61 -10.87
N LEU A 97 -5.63 -17.34 -10.51
CA LEU A 97 -6.75 -18.26 -10.67
C LEU A 97 -7.64 -17.75 -11.82
N PRO A 98 -7.34 -18.09 -13.09
CA PRO A 98 -8.32 -17.90 -14.15
C PRO A 98 -9.57 -18.67 -13.73
N GLY A 99 -10.68 -17.96 -13.53
CA GLY A 99 -11.93 -18.59 -13.13
C GLY A 99 -12.32 -19.73 -14.10
N PRO A 100 -13.04 -20.75 -13.62
CA PRO A 100 -13.52 -21.82 -14.49
C PRO A 100 -14.34 -21.18 -15.60
N GLY A 101 -13.93 -21.43 -16.85
CA GLY A 101 -14.44 -20.75 -18.03
C GLY A 101 -15.97 -20.63 -18.03
N MET A 102 -16.45 -19.40 -18.18
CA MET A 102 -17.77 -19.15 -18.74
C MET A 102 -17.73 -19.68 -20.18
N LYS A 103 -18.13 -20.93 -20.33
CA LYS A 103 -18.53 -21.56 -21.58
C LYS A 103 -19.71 -20.76 -22.11
N ASN A 104 -19.43 -19.91 -23.11
CA ASN A 104 -20.44 -19.31 -23.95
C ASN A 104 -21.08 -20.45 -24.74
N GLY A 105 -22.28 -20.85 -24.33
CA GLY A 105 -23.13 -21.80 -25.03
C GLY A 105 -24.44 -21.14 -25.40
N SER A 106 -24.90 -21.47 -26.61
CA SER A 106 -26.15 -21.11 -27.30
C SER A 106 -26.03 -19.78 -28.06
N ASP A 107 -25.89 -19.71 -29.38
CA ASP A 107 -26.43 -20.51 -30.49
C ASP A 107 -27.90 -20.90 -30.32
N GLY A 108 -28.76 -20.18 -31.04
CA GLY A 108 -30.21 -20.22 -31.01
C GLY A 108 -30.76 -19.09 -31.87
#